data_AF-A0A7J8FL61-F1
#
_entry.id   AF-A0A7J8FL61-F1
#
_cell.length_a   1.000
_cell.length_b   1.000
_cell.length_c   1.000
_cell.angle_alpha   90.00
_cell.angle_beta   90.00
_cell.angle_gamma   90.00
#
_symmetry.space_group_name_H-M   'P 1'
#
loop_
_entity.id
_entity.type
_entity.pdbx_description
1 polymer ?
#
loop_
_entity_poly.entity_id
_entity_poly.type
_entity_poly.pdbx_seq_one_letter_code
_entity_poly.pdbx_strand_id
1 'polypeptide(L)'
;MRGDRLREIRTPEDLSRFVVELQQRELALKDRNSSITSSARELDKVRQQLQEEVRQVSAQLLEERKKRETHEALARRLQKRVLLLTKERDGMRAILGSYDSELTPAEYSPQLTRRMREAEDMVQKVHAHSSEMEAQLSQALEDLGVQKQRADMLEMELRVLQCQAGPAEQSVLLSREEVSSLRLKIEELEGERRRLEGDKQQLEAQLQQLSLAGDYDQGRTKVLHMTVNPASEAQQSLRQDQARLREECERLRQLLGALGRGGPVPAGLQASGLPSSQEVAELKKQVESAELKNQRLKEVFQTKIQEFRKACYTLTGYQVDITREGQYRLTSMYAEHKDDCLVFKAAGPSGATMQLLETAFSRSVPELVQLHLLAQDSIPAFLSALTLDLFSRQTVA
;
A
#
# COMPACT_ATOMS: atom_id res chain seq x y z
N MET A 1 17.20 25.67 18.43
CA MET A 1 17.36 27.14 18.37
C MET A 1 16.49 27.96 19.34
N ARG A 2 15.23 27.61 19.67
CA ARG A 2 14.45 28.36 20.68
C ARG A 2 14.81 28.05 22.14
N GLY A 3 15.32 26.85 22.41
CA GLY A 3 15.64 26.39 23.78
C GLY A 3 16.91 26.99 24.40
N ASP A 4 17.91 27.37 23.58
CA ASP A 4 19.21 27.82 24.11
C ASP A 4 19.20 29.29 24.57
N ARG A 5 18.43 30.16 23.94
CA ARG A 5 18.39 31.60 24.28
C ARG A 5 17.60 31.91 25.56
N LEU A 6 16.76 30.99 26.02
CA LEU A 6 16.07 31.12 27.31
C LEU A 6 17.02 30.81 28.49
N ARG A 7 18.16 30.14 28.26
CA ARG A 7 19.16 29.82 29.30
C ARG A 7 20.11 30.98 29.63
N GLU A 8 20.12 32.04 28.81
CA GLU A 8 20.98 33.23 28.99
C GLU A 8 20.32 34.32 29.86
N ILE A 9 19.06 34.14 30.22
CA ILE A 9 18.29 35.13 30.96
C ILE A 9 18.53 34.94 32.46
N ARG A 10 19.46 35.71 33.01
CA ARG A 10 19.83 35.61 34.44
C ARG A 10 19.39 36.82 35.26
N THR A 11 19.09 37.94 34.60
CA THR A 11 18.62 39.17 35.26
C THR A 11 17.33 39.71 34.62
N PRO A 12 16.54 40.51 35.36
CA PRO A 12 15.34 41.18 34.81
C PRO A 12 15.63 42.11 33.62
N GLU A 13 16.85 42.66 33.55
CA GLU A 13 17.29 43.50 32.43
C GLU A 13 17.48 42.69 31.14
N ASP A 14 17.97 41.45 31.25
CA ASP A 14 18.14 40.54 30.11
C ASP A 14 16.78 40.12 29.52
N LEU A 15 15.77 39.92 30.37
CA LEU A 15 14.38 39.70 29.95
C LEU A 15 13.86 40.89 29.14
N SER A 16 14.05 42.11 29.66
CA SER A 16 13.60 43.33 29.00
C SER A 16 14.23 43.50 27.62
N ARG A 17 15.55 43.31 27.50
CA ARG A 17 16.27 43.35 26.21
C ARG A 17 15.74 42.30 25.23
N PHE A 18 15.53 41.07 25.70
CA PHE A 18 15.00 40.00 24.85
C PHE A 18 13.56 40.29 24.37
N VAL A 19 12.70 40.85 25.23
CA VAL A 19 11.35 41.28 24.86
C VAL A 19 11.41 42.39 23.81
N VAL A 20 12.29 43.38 23.97
CA VAL A 20 12.47 44.45 22.97
C VAL A 20 12.96 43.87 21.64
N GLU A 21 13.93 42.96 21.64
CA GLU A 21 14.38 42.29 20.42
C GLU A 21 13.25 41.48 19.73
N LEU A 22 12.44 40.78 20.52
CA LEU A 22 11.29 40.04 19.98
C LEU A 22 10.25 40.99 19.38
N GLN A 23 9.94 42.09 20.05
CA GLN A 23 9.03 43.12 19.54
C GLN A 23 9.56 43.75 18.25
N GLN A 24 10.86 44.06 18.17
CA GLN A 24 11.49 44.57 16.95
C GLN A 24 11.44 43.56 15.80
N ARG A 25 11.69 42.27 16.08
CA ARG A 25 11.56 41.20 15.08
C ARG A 25 10.11 41.05 14.63
N GLU A 26 9.14 41.11 15.54
CA GLU A 26 7.72 41.01 15.22
C GLU A 26 7.26 42.18 14.35
N LEU A 27 7.69 43.42 14.66
CA LEU A 27 7.42 44.60 13.84
C LEU A 27 8.01 44.45 12.43
N ALA A 28 9.29 44.05 12.32
CA ALA A 28 9.93 43.84 11.02
C ALA A 28 9.23 42.73 10.19
N LEU A 29 8.73 41.68 10.84
CA LEU A 29 7.93 40.64 10.18
C LEU A 29 6.57 41.17 9.74
N LYS A 30 5.90 42.00 10.55
CA LYS A 30 4.64 42.67 10.18
C LYS A 30 4.82 43.60 8.99
N ASP A 31 5.89 44.38 8.95
CA ASP A 31 6.20 45.28 7.82
C ASP A 31 6.52 44.52 6.54
N ARG A 32 7.26 43.40 6.64
CA ARG A 32 7.48 42.51 5.50
C ARG A 32 6.17 41.90 5.01
N ASN A 33 5.31 41.47 5.93
CA ASN A 33 4.01 40.90 5.57
C ASN A 33 3.08 41.95 4.94
N SER A 34 3.09 43.20 5.42
CA SER A 34 2.33 44.29 4.80
C SER A 34 2.83 44.62 3.39
N SER A 35 4.14 44.63 3.17
CA SER A 35 4.74 44.83 1.84
C SER A 35 4.46 43.67 0.88
N ILE A 36 4.54 42.41 1.34
CA ILE A 36 4.20 41.24 0.53
C ILE A 36 2.72 41.26 0.16
N THR A 37 1.84 41.59 1.13
CA THR A 37 0.40 41.64 0.87
C THR A 37 0.01 42.81 -0.05
N SER A 38 0.69 43.95 -0.01
CA SER A 38 0.46 45.03 -0.98
C SER A 38 0.92 44.64 -2.38
N SER A 39 2.11 44.03 -2.50
CA SER A 39 2.63 43.55 -3.80
C SER A 39 1.73 42.46 -4.40
N ALA A 40 1.23 41.52 -3.59
CA ALA A 40 0.28 40.51 -4.04
C ALA A 40 -1.01 41.14 -4.57
N ARG A 41 -1.55 42.15 -3.88
CA ARG A 41 -2.75 42.89 -4.33
C ARG A 41 -2.53 43.65 -5.63
N GLU A 42 -1.34 44.22 -5.84
CA GLU A 42 -0.99 44.90 -7.09
C GLU A 42 -0.89 43.92 -8.25
N LEU A 43 -0.23 42.78 -8.05
CA LEU A 43 -0.15 41.71 -9.05
C LEU A 43 -1.54 41.14 -9.39
N ASP A 44 -2.41 40.96 -8.40
CA ASP A 44 -3.79 40.52 -8.64
C ASP A 44 -4.59 41.52 -9.50
N LYS A 45 -4.41 42.83 -9.28
CA LYS A 45 -5.05 43.86 -10.11
C LYS A 45 -4.55 43.83 -11.55
N VAL A 46 -3.23 43.72 -11.75
CA VAL A 46 -2.64 43.63 -13.10
C VAL A 46 -3.13 42.36 -13.81
N ARG A 47 -3.21 41.23 -13.08
CA ARG A 47 -3.76 39.99 -13.62
C ARG A 47 -5.21 40.15 -14.08
N GLN A 48 -6.05 40.81 -13.28
CA GLN A 48 -7.46 41.07 -13.65
C GLN A 48 -7.56 41.98 -14.89
N GLN A 49 -6.75 43.04 -14.97
CA GLN A 49 -6.70 43.92 -16.14
C GLN A 49 -6.31 43.17 -17.42
N LEU A 50 -5.25 42.35 -17.36
CA LEU A 50 -4.82 41.54 -18.50
C LEU A 50 -5.89 40.51 -18.90
N GLN A 51 -6.61 39.92 -17.95
CA GLN A 51 -7.72 39.01 -18.25
C GLN A 51 -8.87 39.72 -18.96
N GLU A 52 -9.20 40.95 -18.57
CA GLU A 52 -10.21 41.77 -19.24
C GLU A 52 -9.77 42.15 -20.66
N GLU A 53 -8.52 42.56 -20.85
CA GLU A 53 -7.96 42.88 -22.18
C GLU A 53 -8.00 41.66 -23.12
N VAL A 54 -7.58 40.48 -22.64
CA VAL A 54 -7.67 39.24 -23.42
C VAL A 54 -9.12 38.91 -23.79
N ARG A 55 -10.07 39.15 -22.88
CA ARG A 55 -11.50 38.94 -23.15
C ARG A 55 -12.02 39.92 -24.22
N GLN A 56 -11.59 41.18 -24.18
CA GLN A 56 -11.96 42.19 -25.17
C GLN A 56 -11.38 41.87 -26.55
N VAL A 57 -10.08 41.54 -26.62
CA VAL A 57 -9.41 41.22 -27.89
C VAL A 57 -9.99 39.94 -28.51
N SER A 58 -10.30 38.93 -27.71
CA SER A 58 -10.94 37.71 -28.21
C SER A 58 -12.36 37.95 -28.74
N ALA A 59 -13.14 38.85 -28.11
CA ALA A 59 -14.45 39.25 -28.61
C ALA A 59 -14.35 39.98 -29.95
N GLN A 60 -13.42 40.93 -30.09
CA GLN A 60 -13.15 41.64 -31.34
C GLN A 60 -12.72 40.68 -32.46
N LEU A 61 -11.83 39.73 -32.15
CA LEU A 61 -11.39 38.71 -33.11
C LEU A 61 -12.57 37.86 -33.61
N LEU A 62 -13.51 37.50 -32.74
CA LEU A 62 -14.70 36.74 -33.11
C LEU A 62 -15.62 37.55 -34.05
N GLU A 63 -15.83 38.83 -33.76
CA GLU A 63 -16.63 39.71 -34.62
C GLU A 63 -16.01 39.86 -36.01
N GLU A 64 -14.69 40.06 -36.09
CA GLU A 64 -13.98 40.17 -37.38
C GLU A 64 -14.02 38.86 -38.17
N ARG A 65 -13.95 37.70 -37.50
CA ARG A 65 -14.15 36.39 -38.15
C ARG A 65 -15.54 36.25 -38.74
N LYS A 66 -16.58 36.63 -37.99
CA LYS A 66 -17.97 36.61 -38.49
C LYS A 66 -18.15 37.52 -39.71
N LYS A 67 -17.59 38.73 -39.68
CA LYS A 67 -17.61 39.64 -40.85
C LYS A 67 -16.88 39.03 -42.05
N ARG A 68 -15.72 38.42 -41.83
CA ARG A 68 -14.97 37.76 -42.91
C ARG A 68 -15.77 36.63 -43.55
N GLU A 69 -16.43 35.79 -42.76
CA GLU A 69 -17.24 34.69 -43.27
C GLU A 69 -18.43 35.16 -44.10
N THR A 70 -19.13 36.22 -43.67
CA THR A 70 -20.24 36.79 -44.46
C THR A 70 -19.75 37.38 -45.77
N HIS A 71 -18.59 38.06 -45.78
CA HIS A 71 -17.96 38.56 -47.00
C HIS A 71 -17.51 37.41 -47.93
N GLU A 72 -16.91 36.34 -47.40
CA GLU A 72 -16.52 35.16 -48.20
C GLU A 72 -17.75 34.43 -48.80
N ALA A 73 -18.85 34.35 -48.05
CA ALA A 73 -20.11 33.81 -48.56
C ALA A 73 -20.69 34.68 -49.69
N LEU A 74 -20.68 36.00 -49.53
CA LEU A 74 -21.09 36.94 -50.58
C LEU A 74 -20.22 36.81 -51.83
N ALA A 75 -18.90 36.75 -51.67
CA ALA A 75 -17.96 36.58 -52.77
C ALA A 75 -18.23 35.30 -53.57
N ARG A 76 -18.46 34.16 -52.88
CA ARG A 76 -18.84 32.89 -53.52
C ARG A 76 -20.15 32.99 -54.30
N ARG A 77 -21.17 33.68 -53.75
CA ARG A 77 -22.45 33.91 -54.44
C ARG A 77 -22.26 34.74 -55.71
N LEU A 78 -21.48 35.83 -55.62
CA LEU A 78 -21.16 36.66 -56.78
C LEU A 78 -20.38 35.88 -57.84
N GLN A 79 -19.42 35.06 -57.45
CA GLN A 79 -18.65 34.22 -58.38
C GLN A 79 -19.54 33.23 -59.13
N LYS A 80 -20.49 32.58 -58.45
CA LYS A 80 -21.49 31.71 -59.10
C LYS A 80 -22.36 32.49 -60.09
N ARG A 81 -22.81 33.69 -59.71
CA ARG A 81 -23.62 34.55 -60.59
C ARG A 81 -22.84 34.96 -61.84
N VAL A 82 -21.57 35.34 -61.70
CA VAL A 82 -20.69 35.65 -62.83
C VAL A 82 -20.54 34.44 -63.75
N LEU A 83 -20.36 33.23 -63.20
CA LEU A 83 -20.26 32.01 -64.01
C LEU A 83 -21.54 31.75 -64.81
N LEU A 84 -22.72 31.90 -64.19
CA LEU A 84 -24.00 31.71 -64.89
C LEU A 84 -24.20 32.74 -66.00
N LEU A 85 -23.96 34.03 -65.72
CA LEU A 85 -24.01 35.08 -66.74
C LEU A 85 -23.03 34.83 -67.89
N THR A 86 -21.84 34.28 -67.58
CA THR A 86 -20.85 33.90 -68.60
C THR A 86 -21.38 32.79 -69.50
N LYS A 87 -22.01 31.76 -68.91
CA LYS A 87 -22.65 30.67 -69.67
C LYS A 87 -23.83 31.15 -70.50
N GLU A 88 -24.69 32.01 -69.96
CA GLU A 88 -25.82 32.61 -70.68
C GLU A 88 -25.33 33.41 -71.88
N ARG A 89 -24.32 34.28 -71.68
CA ARG A 89 -23.67 35.04 -72.76
C ARG A 89 -23.15 34.12 -73.86
N ASP A 90 -22.43 33.05 -73.49
CA ASP A 90 -21.84 32.13 -74.46
C ASP A 90 -22.91 31.28 -75.17
N GLY A 91 -23.98 30.89 -74.47
CA GLY A 91 -25.15 30.24 -75.05
C GLY A 91 -25.88 31.13 -76.05
N MET A 92 -26.15 32.39 -75.71
CA MET A 92 -26.74 33.36 -76.65
C MET A 92 -25.84 33.58 -77.87
N ARG A 93 -24.51 33.65 -77.68
CA ARG A 93 -23.56 33.75 -78.80
C ARG A 93 -23.62 32.52 -79.71
N ALA A 94 -23.72 31.32 -79.13
CA ALA A 94 -23.84 30.08 -79.90
C ALA A 94 -25.15 30.00 -80.68
N ILE A 95 -26.27 30.41 -80.07
CA ILE A 95 -27.58 30.49 -80.74
C ILE A 95 -27.55 31.48 -81.90
N LEU A 96 -26.99 32.68 -81.70
CA LEU A 96 -26.84 33.65 -82.79
C LEU A 96 -25.99 33.07 -83.93
N GLY A 97 -24.90 32.36 -83.60
CA GLY A 97 -24.10 31.65 -84.61
C GLY A 97 -24.84 30.52 -85.33
N SER A 98 -25.80 29.85 -84.67
CA SER A 98 -26.64 28.84 -85.33
C SER A 98 -27.66 29.49 -86.27
N TYR A 99 -28.28 30.62 -85.88
CA TYR A 99 -29.16 31.36 -86.80
C TYR A 99 -28.40 31.93 -88.00
N ASP A 100 -27.19 32.46 -87.80
CA ASP A 100 -26.32 32.92 -88.90
C ASP A 100 -25.94 31.79 -89.87
N SER A 101 -25.91 30.53 -89.40
CA SER A 101 -25.62 29.35 -90.24
C SER A 101 -26.86 28.67 -90.82
N GLU A 102 -28.03 28.78 -90.17
CA GLU A 102 -29.31 28.23 -90.61
C GLU A 102 -30.14 29.18 -91.47
N LEU A 103 -29.74 30.45 -91.60
CA LEU A 103 -30.31 31.40 -92.58
C LEU A 103 -29.93 31.01 -94.02
N THR A 104 -30.40 29.84 -94.45
CA THR A 104 -30.78 29.56 -95.83
C THR A 104 -32.31 29.63 -95.93
N PRO A 105 -32.89 30.42 -96.86
CA PRO A 105 -34.19 31.04 -96.65
C PRO A 105 -35.36 30.22 -97.19
N ALA A 106 -35.44 28.92 -96.87
CA ALA A 106 -36.48 28.07 -97.42
C ALA A 106 -37.04 27.08 -96.39
N GLU A 107 -38.37 27.13 -96.24
CA GLU A 107 -39.26 26.06 -95.75
C GLU A 107 -39.69 26.11 -94.28
N TYR A 108 -40.69 26.96 -94.02
CA TYR A 108 -41.54 26.87 -92.82
C TYR A 108 -42.76 25.97 -93.11
N SER A 109 -42.83 24.78 -92.49
CA SER A 109 -43.95 23.82 -92.64
C SER A 109 -44.74 23.63 -91.34
N PRO A 110 -46.05 23.33 -91.39
CA PRO A 110 -46.90 23.19 -90.19
C PRO A 110 -46.55 21.98 -89.29
N GLN A 111 -45.76 21.00 -89.79
CA GLN A 111 -45.22 19.91 -88.98
C GLN A 111 -44.10 20.38 -88.05
N LEU A 112 -43.32 21.39 -88.49
CA LEU A 112 -42.28 22.02 -87.68
C LEU A 112 -42.90 22.72 -86.47
N THR A 113 -44.04 23.40 -86.65
CA THR A 113 -44.75 24.08 -85.55
C THR A 113 -45.25 23.12 -84.48
N ARG A 114 -45.65 21.88 -84.83
CA ARG A 114 -46.04 20.86 -83.84
C ARG A 114 -44.84 20.33 -83.06
N ARG A 115 -43.74 20.02 -83.74
CA ARG A 115 -42.49 19.61 -83.10
C ARG A 115 -41.90 20.70 -82.22
N MET A 116 -42.04 21.96 -82.64
CA MET A 116 -41.65 23.14 -81.86
C MET A 116 -42.45 23.20 -80.55
N ARG A 117 -43.78 23.04 -80.58
CA ARG A 117 -44.60 23.02 -79.35
C ARG A 117 -44.26 21.86 -78.41
N GLU A 118 -44.08 20.66 -78.95
CA GLU A 118 -43.68 19.49 -78.13
C GLU A 118 -42.30 19.70 -77.49
N ALA A 119 -41.36 20.33 -78.20
CA ALA A 119 -40.06 20.71 -77.67
C ALA A 119 -40.18 21.81 -76.61
N GLU A 120 -41.03 22.82 -76.82
CA GLU A 120 -41.33 23.87 -75.83
C GLU A 120 -41.89 23.29 -74.53
N ASP A 121 -42.84 22.35 -74.61
CA ASP A 121 -43.41 21.69 -73.44
C ASP A 121 -42.35 20.86 -72.67
N MET A 122 -41.46 20.17 -73.39
CA MET A 122 -40.36 19.44 -72.77
C MET A 122 -39.33 20.37 -72.13
N VAL A 123 -39.02 21.50 -72.77
CA VAL A 123 -38.15 22.54 -72.20
C VAL A 123 -38.75 23.15 -70.94
N GLN A 124 -40.06 23.42 -70.92
CA GLN A 124 -40.75 23.92 -69.73
C GLN A 124 -40.68 22.92 -68.57
N LYS A 125 -40.88 21.62 -68.83
CA LYS A 125 -40.75 20.56 -67.80
C LYS A 125 -39.33 20.45 -67.26
N VAL A 126 -38.32 20.49 -68.14
CA VAL A 126 -36.90 20.47 -67.72
C VAL A 126 -36.56 21.73 -66.92
N HIS A 127 -37.07 22.89 -67.31
CA HIS A 127 -36.85 24.14 -66.59
C HIS A 127 -37.47 24.11 -65.18
N ALA A 128 -38.70 23.60 -65.06
CA ALA A 128 -39.36 23.41 -63.76
C ALA A 128 -38.56 22.46 -62.86
N HIS A 129 -38.09 21.33 -63.39
CA HIS A 129 -37.26 20.39 -62.64
C HIS A 129 -35.90 20.99 -62.25
N SER A 130 -35.26 21.74 -63.14
CA SER A 130 -34.01 22.45 -62.84
C SER A 130 -34.18 23.46 -61.71
N SER A 131 -35.29 24.22 -61.72
CA SER A 131 -35.62 25.17 -60.66
C SER A 131 -35.85 24.48 -59.31
N GLU A 132 -36.52 23.32 -59.31
CA GLU A 132 -36.72 22.53 -58.10
C GLU A 132 -35.39 21.99 -57.54
N MET A 133 -34.51 21.46 -58.40
CA MET A 133 -33.18 20.99 -58.01
C MET A 133 -32.29 22.13 -57.49
N GLU A 134 -32.39 23.33 -58.06
CA GLU A 134 -31.69 24.52 -57.57
C GLU A 134 -32.18 24.98 -56.20
N ALA A 135 -33.49 24.89 -55.94
CA ALA A 135 -34.07 25.18 -54.63
C ALA A 135 -33.58 24.17 -53.58
N GLN A 136 -33.60 22.87 -53.90
CA GLN A 136 -33.09 21.82 -53.01
C GLN A 136 -31.59 21.98 -52.72
N LEU A 137 -30.79 22.31 -53.74
CA LEU A 137 -29.36 22.57 -53.56
C LEU A 137 -29.11 23.81 -52.68
N SER A 138 -29.93 24.85 -52.82
CA SER A 138 -29.84 26.06 -52.00
C SER A 138 -30.14 25.76 -50.53
N GLN A 139 -31.20 25.00 -50.26
CA GLN A 139 -31.55 24.55 -48.91
C GLN A 139 -30.42 23.73 -48.28
N ALA A 140 -29.85 22.76 -49.01
CA ALA A 140 -28.76 21.92 -48.50
C ALA A 140 -27.47 22.73 -48.20
N LEU A 141 -27.19 23.78 -48.96
CA LEU A 141 -26.05 24.67 -48.71
C LEU A 141 -26.26 25.54 -47.46
N GLU A 142 -27.50 25.96 -47.18
CA GLU A 142 -27.83 26.69 -45.96
C GLU A 142 -27.67 25.80 -44.73
N ASP A 143 -28.20 24.57 -44.78
CA ASP A 143 -28.06 23.59 -43.71
C ASP A 143 -26.58 23.25 -43.44
N LEU A 144 -25.78 23.05 -44.49
CA LEU A 144 -24.33 22.84 -44.37
C LEU A 144 -23.63 24.05 -43.72
N GLY A 145 -24.06 25.26 -44.04
CA GLY A 145 -23.56 26.49 -43.42
C GLY A 145 -23.82 26.54 -41.92
N VAL A 146 -25.04 26.17 -41.50
CA VAL A 146 -25.42 26.11 -40.08
C VAL A 146 -24.60 25.05 -39.34
N GLN A 147 -24.39 23.86 -39.93
CA GLN A 147 -23.58 22.81 -39.30
C GLN A 147 -22.11 23.20 -39.19
N LYS A 148 -21.56 23.88 -40.20
CA LYS A 148 -20.18 24.37 -40.15
C LYS A 148 -19.98 25.40 -39.02
N GLN A 149 -20.92 26.34 -38.86
CA GLN A 149 -20.87 27.31 -37.76
C GLN A 149 -20.88 26.63 -36.38
N ARG A 150 -21.66 25.55 -36.22
CA ARG A 150 -21.65 24.76 -34.98
C ARG A 150 -20.31 24.08 -34.73
N ALA A 151 -19.69 23.51 -35.77
CA ALA A 151 -18.36 22.92 -35.67
C ALA A 151 -17.30 23.96 -35.30
N ASP A 152 -17.31 25.13 -35.95
CA ASP A 152 -16.36 26.21 -35.68
C ASP A 152 -16.49 26.76 -34.24
N MET A 153 -17.71 26.83 -33.70
CA MET A 153 -17.95 27.19 -32.29
C MET A 153 -17.35 26.15 -31.33
N LEU A 154 -17.59 24.85 -31.58
CA LEU A 154 -17.03 23.77 -30.76
C LEU A 154 -15.49 23.72 -30.85
N GLU A 155 -14.92 23.95 -32.04
CA GLU A 155 -13.46 24.09 -32.20
C GLU A 155 -12.90 25.28 -31.41
N MET A 156 -13.62 26.40 -31.39
CA MET A 156 -13.21 27.57 -30.62
C MET A 156 -13.32 27.32 -29.12
N GLU A 157 -14.36 26.63 -28.64
CA GLU A 157 -14.48 26.20 -27.24
C GLU A 157 -13.34 25.26 -26.85
N LEU A 158 -13.01 24.28 -27.70
CA LEU A 158 -11.86 23.39 -27.52
C LEU A 158 -10.53 24.17 -27.48
N ARG A 159 -10.32 25.13 -28.39
CA ARG A 159 -9.12 25.99 -28.38
C ARG A 159 -9.06 26.87 -27.13
N VAL A 160 -10.18 27.39 -26.65
CA VAL A 160 -10.22 28.18 -25.41
C VAL A 160 -9.89 27.31 -24.19
N LEU A 161 -10.42 26.09 -24.12
CA LEU A 161 -10.07 25.12 -23.08
C LEU A 161 -8.58 24.72 -23.16
N GLN A 162 -8.03 24.55 -24.36
CA GLN A 162 -6.60 24.30 -24.58
C GLN A 162 -5.73 25.51 -24.20
N CYS A 163 -6.14 26.74 -24.51
CA CYS A 163 -5.44 27.95 -24.12
C CYS A 163 -5.51 28.22 -22.61
N GLN A 164 -6.58 27.81 -21.93
CA GLN A 164 -6.65 27.79 -20.47
C GLN A 164 -5.69 26.77 -19.84
N ALA A 165 -5.32 25.72 -20.57
CA ALA A 165 -4.22 24.82 -20.22
C ALA A 165 -2.82 25.36 -20.65
N GLY A 166 -2.76 26.39 -21.49
CA GLY A 166 -1.53 26.97 -22.05
C GLY A 166 -0.58 27.73 -21.11
N PRO A 167 -0.98 28.40 -20.00
CA PRO A 167 0.00 28.90 -19.04
C PRO A 167 0.64 27.74 -18.25
N ALA A 168 0.13 26.51 -18.39
CA ALA A 168 0.78 25.35 -17.84
C ALA A 168 2.11 25.12 -18.55
N GLU A 169 2.31 25.13 -19.87
CA GLU A 169 3.56 24.55 -20.43
C GLU A 169 4.89 25.25 -20.07
N GLN A 170 4.96 26.58 -19.97
CA GLN A 170 6.19 27.28 -19.51
C GLN A 170 6.32 27.35 -17.98
N SER A 171 5.20 27.46 -17.26
CA SER A 171 5.20 27.25 -15.81
C SER A 171 5.41 25.78 -15.45
N VAL A 172 5.14 24.83 -16.35
CA VAL A 172 5.30 23.37 -16.25
C VAL A 172 6.72 23.00 -16.55
N LEU A 173 7.49 23.72 -17.38
CA LEU A 173 8.92 23.43 -17.50
C LEU A 173 9.69 23.91 -16.25
N LEU A 174 9.46 25.15 -15.79
CA LEU A 174 10.06 25.66 -14.55
C LEU A 174 9.52 24.92 -13.32
N SER A 175 8.21 24.65 -13.24
CA SER A 175 7.67 23.80 -12.18
C SER A 175 8.01 22.33 -12.37
N ARG A 176 8.37 21.82 -13.56
CA ARG A 176 8.87 20.43 -13.71
C ARG A 176 10.30 20.32 -13.25
N GLU A 177 11.13 21.35 -13.48
CA GLU A 177 12.48 21.43 -12.92
C GLU A 177 12.40 21.58 -11.39
N GLU A 178 11.56 22.47 -10.86
CA GLU A 178 11.29 22.59 -9.43
C GLU A 178 10.64 21.32 -8.84
N VAL A 179 9.69 20.70 -9.52
CA VAL A 179 9.09 19.43 -9.10
C VAL A 179 10.13 18.31 -9.17
N SER A 180 11.05 18.33 -10.14
CA SER A 180 12.13 17.35 -10.21
C SER A 180 13.16 17.54 -9.10
N SER A 181 13.51 18.77 -8.74
CA SER A 181 14.42 19.08 -7.64
C SER A 181 13.76 18.79 -6.28
N LEU A 182 12.46 19.08 -6.14
CA LEU A 182 11.67 18.71 -4.97
C LEU A 182 11.50 17.19 -4.87
N ARG A 183 11.32 16.47 -5.99
CA ARG A 183 11.28 14.99 -5.99
C ARG A 183 12.61 14.39 -5.57
N LEU A 184 13.73 14.89 -6.12
CA LEU A 184 15.06 14.47 -5.68
C LEU A 184 15.28 14.78 -4.19
N LYS A 185 14.84 15.96 -3.72
CA LYS A 185 14.93 16.31 -2.30
C LYS A 185 14.06 15.43 -1.42
N ILE A 186 12.87 15.03 -1.89
CA ILE A 186 12.00 14.07 -1.20
C ILE A 186 12.70 12.71 -1.13
N GLU A 187 13.28 12.22 -2.23
CA GLU A 187 14.02 10.96 -2.26
C GLU A 187 15.25 10.99 -1.32
N GLU A 188 16.00 12.10 -1.30
CA GLU A 188 17.11 12.30 -0.36
C GLU A 188 16.62 12.28 1.09
N LEU A 189 15.57 13.05 1.41
CA LEU A 189 15.00 13.12 2.76
C LEU A 189 14.40 11.78 3.19
N GLU A 190 13.76 11.04 2.29
CA GLU A 190 13.29 9.68 2.55
C GLU A 190 14.45 8.73 2.78
N GLY A 191 15.55 8.86 2.03
CA GLY A 191 16.78 8.11 2.23
C GLY A 191 17.41 8.39 3.60
N GLU A 192 17.54 9.67 3.98
CA GLU A 192 18.01 10.09 5.30
C GLU A 192 17.08 9.59 6.41
N ARG A 193 15.76 9.69 6.22
CA ARG A 193 14.78 9.19 7.18
C ARG A 193 14.92 7.68 7.39
N ARG A 194 15.07 6.90 6.31
CA ARG A 194 15.29 5.45 6.39
C ARG A 194 16.60 5.10 7.11
N ARG A 195 17.68 5.86 6.86
CA ARG A 195 18.96 5.68 7.57
C ARG A 195 18.80 5.97 9.06
N LEU A 196 18.20 7.10 9.41
CA LEU A 196 17.94 7.47 10.81
C LEU A 196 16.99 6.50 11.51
N GLU A 197 15.98 5.97 10.81
CA GLU A 197 15.10 4.92 11.32
C GLU A 197 15.88 3.62 11.59
N GLY A 198 16.79 3.24 10.69
CA GLY A 198 17.69 2.10 10.90
C GLY A 198 18.62 2.28 12.10
N ASP A 199 19.28 3.44 12.20
CA ASP A 199 20.17 3.77 13.33
C ASP A 199 19.39 3.80 14.65
N LYS A 200 18.18 4.37 14.64
CA LYS A 200 17.27 4.36 15.79
C LYS A 200 16.92 2.94 16.22
N GLN A 201 16.55 2.05 15.29
CA GLN A 201 16.24 0.65 15.62
C GLN A 201 17.45 -0.07 16.21
N GLN A 202 18.65 0.16 15.69
CA GLN A 202 19.87 -0.41 16.25
C GLN A 202 20.15 0.09 17.67
N LEU A 203 20.03 1.40 17.90
CA LEU A 203 20.19 1.98 19.24
C LEU A 203 19.11 1.50 20.21
N GLU A 204 17.86 1.37 19.78
CA GLU A 204 16.77 0.83 20.58
C GLU A 204 17.03 -0.64 20.95
N ALA A 205 17.51 -1.45 20.01
CA ALA A 205 17.88 -2.84 20.29
C ALA A 205 19.06 -2.92 21.29
N GLN A 206 20.07 -2.07 21.15
CA GLN A 206 21.19 -2.00 22.10
C GLN A 206 20.71 -1.58 23.50
N LEU A 207 19.85 -0.56 23.60
CA LEU A 207 19.28 -0.12 24.87
C LEU A 207 18.40 -1.20 25.51
N GLN A 208 17.64 -1.95 24.71
CA GLN A 208 16.86 -3.09 25.20
C GLN A 208 17.78 -4.19 25.74
N GLN A 209 18.89 -4.52 25.05
CA GLN A 209 19.86 -5.49 25.54
C GLN A 209 20.50 -5.04 26.86
N LEU A 210 20.90 -3.76 26.96
CA LEU A 210 21.46 -3.19 28.18
C LEU A 210 20.43 -3.18 29.32
N SER A 211 19.18 -2.84 29.03
CA SER A 211 18.09 -2.85 30.02
C SER A 211 17.79 -4.28 30.52
N LEU A 212 17.82 -5.29 29.64
CA LEU A 212 17.71 -6.71 30.03
C LEU A 212 18.90 -7.16 30.89
N ALA A 213 20.09 -6.59 30.68
CA ALA A 213 21.26 -6.81 31.53
C ALA A 213 21.21 -6.02 32.85
N GLY A 214 20.18 -5.20 33.07
CA GLY A 214 19.99 -4.41 34.29
C GLY A 214 20.67 -3.05 34.29
N ASP A 215 21.08 -2.54 33.13
CA ASP A 215 21.66 -1.20 33.00
C ASP A 215 20.60 -0.11 33.23
N TYR A 216 21.01 1.03 33.79
CA TYR A 216 20.10 2.11 34.18
C TYR A 216 20.74 3.49 34.03
N ASP A 217 19.89 4.49 33.77
CA ASP A 217 20.33 5.86 33.60
C ASP A 217 20.61 6.54 34.96
N GLN A 218 21.86 6.93 35.21
CA GLN A 218 22.33 7.50 36.47
C GLN A 218 21.73 8.88 36.77
N GLY A 219 21.25 9.61 35.76
CA GLY A 219 20.58 10.91 35.94
C GLY A 219 19.14 10.78 36.43
N ARG A 220 18.50 9.62 36.21
CA ARG A 220 17.07 9.38 36.50
C ARG A 220 16.86 8.38 37.61
N THR A 221 17.75 7.40 37.75
CA THR A 221 17.57 6.26 38.64
C THR A 221 18.81 6.08 39.50
N LYS A 222 18.61 6.11 40.83
CA LYS A 222 19.64 5.79 41.81
C LYS A 222 19.33 4.42 42.43
N VAL A 223 20.23 3.46 42.26
CA VAL A 223 20.10 2.13 42.85
C VAL A 223 20.55 2.17 44.30
N LEU A 224 19.72 1.67 45.20
CA LEU A 224 19.99 1.57 46.62
C LEU A 224 19.82 0.10 47.04
N HIS A 225 20.67 -0.36 47.96
CA HIS A 225 20.51 -1.65 48.63
C HIS A 225 20.85 -1.49 50.10
N MET A 226 20.40 -2.42 50.93
CA MET A 226 20.76 -2.42 52.34
C MET A 226 22.27 -2.64 52.49
N THR A 227 22.89 -1.88 53.40
CA THR A 227 24.33 -2.02 53.73
C THR A 227 24.62 -3.39 54.31
N VAL A 228 23.70 -3.90 55.15
CA VAL A 228 23.69 -5.28 55.62
C VAL A 228 22.69 -6.05 54.77
N ASN A 229 23.21 -6.90 53.89
CA ASN A 229 22.40 -7.76 53.04
C ASN A 229 22.93 -9.21 53.07
N PRO A 230 22.10 -10.20 52.70
CA PRO A 230 22.52 -11.61 52.76
C PRO A 230 23.80 -11.92 51.97
N ALA A 231 24.07 -11.20 50.87
CA ALA A 231 25.30 -11.39 50.10
C ALA A 231 26.55 -10.87 50.85
N SER A 232 26.44 -9.74 51.54
CA SER A 232 27.50 -9.16 52.37
C SER A 232 27.79 -10.03 53.59
N GLU A 233 26.76 -10.60 54.22
CA GLU A 233 26.88 -11.57 55.31
C GLU A 233 27.56 -12.84 54.81
N ALA A 234 27.12 -13.40 53.68
CA ALA A 234 27.75 -14.57 53.07
C ALA A 234 29.24 -14.31 52.72
N GLN A 235 29.58 -13.14 52.18
CA GLN A 235 30.97 -12.75 51.96
C GLN A 235 31.76 -12.64 53.27
N GLN A 236 31.15 -12.13 54.34
CA GLN A 236 31.79 -12.04 55.65
C GLN A 236 32.03 -13.42 56.26
N SER A 237 31.03 -14.31 56.22
CA SER A 237 31.18 -15.71 56.65
C SER A 237 32.26 -16.42 55.84
N LEU A 238 32.28 -16.26 54.51
CA LEU A 238 33.33 -16.83 53.67
C LEU A 238 34.73 -16.33 54.08
N ARG A 239 34.87 -15.03 54.38
CA ARG A 239 36.14 -14.47 54.88
C ARG A 239 36.53 -15.05 56.24
N GLN A 240 35.57 -15.26 57.14
CA GLN A 240 35.79 -15.86 58.45
C GLN A 240 36.21 -17.33 58.32
N ASP A 241 35.55 -18.09 57.46
CA ASP A 241 35.89 -19.50 57.21
C ASP A 241 37.27 -19.62 56.57
N GLN A 242 37.61 -18.73 55.62
CA GLN A 242 38.98 -18.66 55.08
C GLN A 242 40.02 -18.32 56.15
N ALA A 243 39.69 -17.43 57.09
CA ALA A 243 40.58 -17.11 58.21
C ALA A 243 40.77 -18.31 59.14
N ARG A 244 39.68 -18.99 59.53
CA ARG A 244 39.70 -20.22 60.33
C ARG A 244 40.51 -21.32 59.66
N LEU A 245 40.28 -21.55 58.36
CA LEU A 245 41.03 -22.55 57.60
C LEU A 245 42.52 -22.20 57.52
N ARG A 246 42.88 -20.92 57.41
CA ARG A 246 44.28 -20.49 57.46
C ARG A 246 44.90 -20.77 58.83
N GLU A 247 44.21 -20.44 59.91
CA GLU A 247 44.65 -20.72 61.27
C GLU A 247 44.81 -22.23 61.51
N GLU A 248 43.86 -23.05 61.04
CA GLU A 248 43.95 -24.50 61.12
C GLU A 248 45.11 -25.06 60.28
N CYS A 249 45.31 -24.55 59.07
CA CYS A 249 46.45 -24.90 58.23
C CYS A 249 47.77 -24.55 58.92
N GLU A 250 47.86 -23.36 59.53
CA GLU A 250 49.05 -22.94 60.28
C GLU A 250 49.29 -23.82 61.50
N ARG A 251 48.25 -24.14 62.26
CA ARG A 251 48.31 -25.05 63.41
C ARG A 251 48.74 -26.46 62.99
N LEU A 252 48.19 -26.99 61.90
CA LEU A 252 48.58 -28.29 61.34
C LEU A 252 50.03 -28.27 60.85
N ARG A 253 50.47 -27.19 60.19
CA ARG A 253 51.88 -27.01 59.79
C ARG A 253 52.81 -26.98 61.00
N GLN A 254 52.43 -26.30 62.08
CA GLN A 254 53.18 -26.28 63.33
C GLN A 254 53.27 -27.68 63.97
N LEU A 255 52.15 -28.41 64.01
CA LEU A 255 52.08 -29.78 64.53
C LEU A 255 52.96 -30.73 63.71
N LEU A 256 52.83 -30.71 62.38
CA LEU A 256 53.66 -31.51 61.47
C LEU A 256 55.15 -31.14 61.60
N GLY A 257 55.47 -29.86 61.80
CA GLY A 257 56.83 -29.41 62.08
C GLY A 257 57.39 -29.96 63.40
N ALA A 258 56.58 -30.01 64.46
CA ALA A 258 56.96 -30.61 65.75
C ALA A 258 57.12 -32.14 65.68
N LEU A 259 56.22 -32.81 64.95
CA LEU A 259 56.27 -34.25 64.67
C LEU A 259 57.48 -34.63 63.81
N GLY A 260 57.79 -33.84 62.77
CA GLY A 260 58.99 -34.02 61.94
C GLY A 260 60.30 -33.79 62.70
N ARG A 261 60.26 -33.04 63.81
CA ARG A 261 61.39 -32.90 64.76
C ARG A 261 61.44 -34.00 65.83
N GLY A 262 60.54 -34.99 65.78
CA GLY A 262 60.53 -36.15 66.69
C GLY A 262 59.73 -35.98 67.99
N GLY A 263 58.80 -35.02 68.07
CA GLY A 263 57.92 -34.85 69.24
C GLY A 263 56.73 -35.83 69.29
N PRO A 264 56.14 -36.12 70.47
CA PRO A 264 55.02 -37.05 70.62
C PRO A 264 53.70 -36.52 70.00
N VAL A 265 52.91 -37.44 69.41
CA VAL A 265 51.62 -37.17 68.72
C VAL A 265 50.51 -36.82 69.74
N PRO A 266 49.74 -35.72 69.58
CA PRO A 266 48.60 -35.41 70.45
C PRO A 266 47.36 -36.28 70.16
N ALA A 267 46.65 -36.68 71.22
CA ALA A 267 45.55 -37.65 71.23
C ALA A 267 44.24 -37.27 70.50
N GLY A 268 44.17 -36.14 69.78
CA GLY A 268 42.93 -35.60 69.23
C GLY A 268 42.48 -36.10 67.86
N LEU A 269 43.20 -37.04 67.22
CA LEU A 269 43.02 -37.39 65.80
C LEU A 269 42.24 -38.70 65.54
N GLN A 270 41.68 -39.35 66.55
CA GLN A 270 41.01 -40.67 66.39
C GLN A 270 39.47 -40.64 66.33
N ALA A 271 38.83 -39.46 66.27
CA ALA A 271 37.38 -39.38 66.30
C ALA A 271 36.82 -38.46 65.22
N SER A 272 36.79 -38.91 63.96
CA SER A 272 35.78 -38.40 63.00
C SER A 272 35.72 -39.25 61.72
N GLY A 273 34.56 -39.86 61.44
CA GLY A 273 34.21 -40.28 60.08
C GLY A 273 33.43 -41.59 59.92
N LEU A 274 32.16 -41.64 60.33
CA LEU A 274 31.12 -42.55 59.79
C LEU A 274 29.74 -41.84 59.88
N PRO A 275 28.95 -41.72 58.79
CA PRO A 275 27.59 -41.18 58.86
C PRO A 275 26.63 -42.17 59.55
N SER A 276 25.64 -41.63 60.26
CA SER A 276 24.69 -42.38 61.10
C SER A 276 23.75 -43.27 60.27
N SER A 277 23.52 -44.51 60.71
CA SER A 277 22.58 -45.47 60.10
C SER A 277 21.13 -44.95 59.98
N GLN A 278 20.78 -43.87 60.68
CA GLN A 278 19.45 -43.25 60.64
C GLN A 278 19.25 -42.41 59.37
N GLU A 279 20.27 -41.68 58.91
CA GLU A 279 20.19 -40.84 57.70
C GLU A 279 19.96 -41.69 56.44
N VAL A 280 20.58 -42.88 56.38
CA VAL A 280 20.39 -43.82 55.27
C VAL A 280 18.97 -44.37 55.22
N ALA A 281 18.33 -44.59 56.37
CA ALA A 281 16.95 -45.07 56.44
C ALA A 281 15.93 -43.98 56.04
N GLU A 282 16.20 -42.73 56.42
CA GLU A 282 15.36 -41.58 56.04
C GLU A 282 15.43 -41.28 54.54
N LEU A 283 16.62 -41.34 53.94
CA LEU A 283 16.80 -41.15 52.50
C LEU A 283 16.08 -42.22 51.67
N LYS A 284 16.12 -43.49 52.11
CA LYS A 284 15.38 -44.57 51.43
C LYS A 284 13.87 -44.34 51.44
N LYS A 285 13.30 -43.92 52.58
CA LYS A 285 11.88 -43.56 52.67
C LYS A 285 11.51 -42.38 51.76
N GLN A 286 12.39 -41.40 51.64
CA GLN A 286 12.16 -40.27 50.73
C GLN A 286 12.13 -40.72 49.26
N VAL A 287 13.05 -41.60 48.84
CA VAL A 287 13.08 -42.17 47.48
C VAL A 287 11.80 -42.95 47.19
N GLU A 288 11.39 -43.87 48.08
CA GLU A 288 10.15 -44.64 47.92
C GLU A 288 8.91 -43.72 47.82
N SER A 289 8.87 -42.67 48.64
CA SER A 289 7.77 -41.70 48.58
C SER A 289 7.74 -40.90 47.27
N ALA A 290 8.91 -40.60 46.69
CA ALA A 290 9.04 -39.88 45.43
C ALA A 290 8.68 -40.80 44.24
N GLU A 291 9.09 -42.06 44.27
CA GLU A 291 8.71 -43.07 43.28
C GLU A 291 7.20 -43.28 43.26
N LEU A 292 6.56 -43.41 44.43
CA LEU A 292 5.11 -43.55 44.54
C LEU A 292 4.37 -42.30 44.00
N LYS A 293 4.88 -41.09 44.27
CA LYS A 293 4.33 -39.85 43.70
C LYS A 293 4.44 -39.83 42.18
N ASN A 294 5.58 -40.23 41.62
CA ASN A 294 5.78 -40.32 40.18
C ASN A 294 4.85 -41.36 39.53
N GLN A 295 4.62 -42.49 40.20
CA GLN A 295 3.70 -43.51 39.71
C GLN A 295 2.25 -42.99 39.67
N ARG A 296 1.77 -42.38 40.76
CA ARG A 296 0.44 -41.75 40.79
C ARG A 296 0.29 -40.67 39.73
N LEU A 297 1.34 -39.88 39.48
CA LEU A 297 1.32 -38.85 38.44
C LEU A 297 1.15 -39.46 37.04
N LYS A 298 1.83 -40.59 36.75
CA LYS A 298 1.67 -41.32 35.48
C LYS A 298 0.25 -41.85 35.31
N GLU A 299 -0.34 -42.40 36.36
CA GLU A 299 -1.74 -42.90 36.35
C GLU A 299 -2.75 -41.79 36.09
N VAL A 300 -2.59 -40.64 36.76
CA VAL A 300 -3.45 -39.46 36.55
C VAL A 300 -3.30 -38.92 35.13
N PHE A 301 -2.06 -38.84 34.62
CA PHE A 301 -1.81 -38.41 33.25
C PHE A 301 -2.46 -39.34 32.23
N GLN A 302 -2.32 -40.65 32.38
CA GLN A 302 -2.96 -41.63 31.49
C GLN A 302 -4.48 -41.49 31.52
N THR A 303 -5.07 -41.37 32.71
CA THR A 303 -6.52 -41.19 32.87
C THR A 303 -7.00 -39.91 32.19
N LYS A 304 -6.27 -38.79 32.35
CA LYS A 304 -6.61 -37.51 31.74
C LYS A 304 -6.47 -37.50 30.22
N ILE A 305 -5.44 -38.15 29.67
CA ILE A 305 -5.29 -38.29 28.22
C ILE A 305 -6.40 -39.16 27.63
N GLN A 306 -6.81 -40.23 28.31
CA GLN A 306 -7.94 -41.06 27.89
C GLN A 306 -9.26 -40.30 27.92
N GLU A 307 -9.50 -39.52 28.98
CA GLU A 307 -10.67 -38.62 29.11
C GLU A 307 -10.71 -37.63 27.95
N PHE A 308 -9.59 -36.97 27.65
CA PHE A 308 -9.46 -36.03 26.53
C PHE A 308 -9.70 -36.72 25.17
N ARG A 309 -9.08 -37.88 24.91
CA ARG A 309 -9.30 -38.63 23.67
C ARG A 309 -10.76 -39.02 23.48
N LYS A 310 -11.44 -39.44 24.55
CA LYS A 310 -12.87 -39.78 24.52
C LYS A 310 -13.73 -38.55 24.21
N ALA A 311 -13.42 -37.41 24.81
CA ALA A 311 -14.09 -36.15 24.53
C ALA A 311 -13.90 -35.73 23.06
N CYS A 312 -12.66 -35.74 22.55
CA CYS A 312 -12.38 -35.45 21.13
C CYS A 312 -13.14 -36.40 20.19
N TYR A 313 -13.10 -37.71 20.46
CA TYR A 313 -13.81 -38.69 19.65
C TYR A 313 -15.31 -38.42 19.59
N THR A 314 -15.92 -38.05 20.71
CA THR A 314 -17.36 -37.77 20.79
C THR A 314 -17.75 -36.46 20.11
N LEU A 315 -16.89 -35.44 20.20
CA LEU A 315 -17.17 -34.09 19.69
C LEU A 315 -16.85 -33.94 18.20
N THR A 316 -15.73 -34.47 17.74
CA THR A 316 -15.25 -34.29 16.36
C THR A 316 -15.49 -35.50 15.47
N GLY A 317 -15.81 -36.65 16.07
CA GLY A 317 -15.93 -37.92 15.37
C GLY A 317 -14.59 -38.57 15.03
N TYR A 318 -13.46 -38.07 15.52
CA TYR A 318 -12.13 -38.66 15.26
C TYR A 318 -11.45 -39.14 16.53
N GLN A 319 -11.05 -40.40 16.52
CA GLN A 319 -10.20 -40.98 17.57
C GLN A 319 -8.74 -40.75 17.16
N VAL A 320 -7.99 -40.10 18.05
CA VAL A 320 -6.58 -39.71 17.82
C VAL A 320 -5.65 -40.58 18.67
N ASP A 321 -4.89 -41.44 18.02
CA ASP A 321 -3.93 -42.33 18.66
C ASP A 321 -2.48 -42.01 18.27
N ILE A 322 -1.58 -42.08 19.24
CA ILE A 322 -0.15 -41.84 19.03
C ILE A 322 0.49 -43.18 18.67
N THR A 323 1.06 -43.29 17.46
CA THR A 323 1.65 -44.55 16.97
C THR A 323 3.16 -44.62 17.21
N ARG A 324 3.89 -43.63 16.70
CA ARG A 324 5.34 -43.45 16.88
C ARG A 324 5.59 -41.99 17.26
N GLU A 325 6.82 -41.65 17.64
CA GLU A 325 7.19 -40.27 17.97
C GLU A 325 6.79 -39.31 16.84
N GLY A 326 5.91 -38.35 17.15
CA GLY A 326 5.42 -37.36 16.20
C GLY A 326 4.45 -37.88 15.14
N GLN A 327 3.89 -39.09 15.26
CA GLN A 327 2.89 -39.63 14.33
C GLN A 327 1.55 -39.91 15.00
N TYR A 328 0.51 -39.29 14.47
CA TYR A 328 -0.87 -39.34 14.95
C TYR A 328 -1.76 -40.07 13.96
N ARG A 329 -2.36 -41.17 14.41
CA ARG A 329 -3.37 -41.92 13.68
C ARG A 329 -4.74 -41.39 14.02
N LEU A 330 -5.51 -41.02 13.00
CA LEU A 330 -6.90 -40.61 13.10
C LEU A 330 -7.78 -41.71 12.51
N THR A 331 -8.71 -42.21 13.31
CA THR A 331 -9.78 -43.12 12.87
C THR A 331 -11.12 -42.42 13.02
N SER A 332 -11.89 -42.36 11.94
CA SER A 332 -13.22 -41.75 11.94
C SER A 332 -14.22 -42.65 12.64
N MET A 333 -15.20 -42.04 13.32
CA MET A 333 -16.37 -42.71 13.89
C MET A 333 -17.23 -43.36 12.80
N TYR A 334 -17.21 -42.80 11.59
CA TYR A 334 -17.97 -43.24 10.42
C TYR A 334 -17.09 -44.01 9.41
N ALA A 335 -16.01 -44.64 9.87
CA ALA A 335 -15.13 -45.43 9.02
C ALA A 335 -15.88 -46.65 8.44
N GLU A 336 -15.78 -46.87 7.12
CA GLU A 336 -16.42 -47.99 6.42
C GLU A 336 -15.73 -49.32 6.76
N HIS A 337 -14.41 -49.29 6.93
CA HIS A 337 -13.60 -50.44 7.35
C HIS A 337 -12.76 -50.13 8.59
N LYS A 338 -12.46 -51.17 9.40
CA LYS A 338 -11.66 -51.04 10.63
C LYS A 338 -10.22 -50.57 10.38
N ASP A 339 -9.73 -50.76 9.16
CA ASP A 339 -8.37 -50.38 8.75
C ASP A 339 -8.31 -48.96 8.16
N ASP A 340 -9.45 -48.30 7.99
CA ASP A 340 -9.52 -46.95 7.44
C ASP A 340 -9.02 -45.94 8.46
N CYS A 341 -7.78 -45.50 8.25
CA CYS A 341 -7.14 -44.52 9.10
C CYS A 341 -6.33 -43.52 8.27
N LEU A 342 -6.29 -42.29 8.78
CA LEU A 342 -5.38 -41.25 8.32
C LEU A 342 -4.21 -41.18 9.28
N VAL A 343 -3.00 -40.97 8.76
CA VAL A 343 -1.81 -40.81 9.59
C VAL A 343 -1.20 -39.46 9.32
N PHE A 344 -1.08 -38.62 10.35
CA PHE A 344 -0.43 -37.33 10.28
C PHE A 344 0.92 -37.39 10.99
N LYS A 345 1.94 -36.76 10.40
CA LYS A 345 3.26 -36.59 11.00
C LYS A 345 3.48 -35.13 11.34
N ALA A 346 3.88 -34.86 12.58
CA ALA A 346 4.35 -33.54 12.98
C ALA A 346 5.67 -33.22 12.27
N ALA A 347 5.70 -32.12 11.52
CA ALA A 347 6.86 -31.58 10.84
C ALA A 347 7.30 -30.25 11.49
N GLY A 348 8.62 -30.01 11.52
CA GLY A 348 9.22 -28.79 12.07
C GLY A 348 9.70 -28.86 13.53
N PRO A 349 10.51 -27.88 13.98
CA PRO A 349 11.22 -27.89 15.27
C PRO A 349 10.32 -27.83 16.51
N SER A 350 9.02 -27.55 16.34
CA SER A 350 8.04 -27.41 17.42
C SER A 350 6.77 -28.23 17.21
N GLY A 351 6.72 -29.12 16.20
CA GLY A 351 5.52 -29.86 15.82
C GLY A 351 4.34 -28.98 15.35
N ALA A 352 4.63 -27.77 14.85
CA ALA A 352 3.63 -26.76 14.52
C ALA A 352 2.88 -27.04 13.21
N THR A 353 3.46 -27.82 12.29
CA THR A 353 2.80 -28.21 11.04
C THR A 353 2.59 -29.72 11.01
N MET A 354 1.41 -30.15 10.58
CA MET A 354 1.05 -31.57 10.45
C MET A 354 0.98 -31.92 8.98
N GLN A 355 1.66 -32.99 8.56
CA GLN A 355 1.66 -33.48 7.19
C GLN A 355 0.93 -34.82 7.11
N LEU A 356 0.03 -34.97 6.15
CA LEU A 356 -0.65 -36.23 5.90
C LEU A 356 0.33 -37.21 5.24
N LEU A 357 0.46 -38.40 5.83
CA LEU A 357 1.15 -39.54 5.23
C LEU A 357 0.14 -40.32 4.36
N GLU A 358 0.62 -40.85 3.25
CA GLU A 358 -0.21 -41.70 2.38
C GLU A 358 -0.60 -42.99 3.10
N THR A 359 -1.90 -43.21 3.23
CA THR A 359 -2.52 -44.47 3.69
C THR A 359 -3.43 -45.03 2.59
N ALA A 360 -3.83 -46.30 2.72
CA ALA A 360 -4.80 -46.90 1.78
C ALA A 360 -6.10 -46.08 1.73
N PHE A 361 -6.53 -45.55 2.87
CA PHE A 361 -7.69 -44.69 2.99
C PHE A 361 -7.47 -43.27 2.44
N SER A 362 -6.29 -42.66 2.63
CA SER A 362 -6.03 -41.34 2.03
C SER A 362 -6.07 -41.38 0.49
N ARG A 363 -5.78 -42.54 -0.11
CA ARG A 363 -5.87 -42.77 -1.57
C ARG A 363 -7.30 -42.90 -2.08
N SER A 364 -8.28 -43.21 -1.24
CA SER A 364 -9.69 -43.32 -1.65
C SER A 364 -10.40 -41.96 -1.73
N VAL A 365 -9.82 -40.91 -1.13
CA VAL A 365 -10.38 -39.54 -1.08
C VAL A 365 -9.44 -38.47 -1.68
N PRO A 366 -8.90 -38.66 -2.91
CA PRO A 366 -7.90 -37.75 -3.49
C PRO A 366 -8.45 -36.35 -3.76
N GLU A 367 -9.73 -36.23 -4.12
CA GLU A 367 -10.38 -34.94 -4.42
C GLU A 367 -10.46 -34.05 -3.18
N LEU A 368 -10.84 -34.61 -2.03
CA LEU A 368 -10.89 -33.89 -0.75
C LEU A 368 -9.49 -33.48 -0.28
N VAL A 369 -8.49 -34.35 -0.46
CA VAL A 369 -7.09 -34.04 -0.14
C VAL A 369 -6.59 -32.90 -1.01
N GLN A 370 -6.81 -32.95 -2.33
CA GLN A 370 -6.35 -31.91 -3.25
C GLN A 370 -7.00 -30.56 -2.98
N LEU A 371 -8.31 -30.54 -2.72
CA LEU A 371 -9.04 -29.29 -2.47
C LEU A 371 -8.71 -28.70 -1.10
N HIS A 372 -8.83 -29.48 -0.03
CA HIS A 372 -8.77 -28.94 1.33
C HIS A 372 -7.35 -28.92 1.93
N LEU A 373 -6.51 -29.90 1.61
CA LEU A 373 -5.13 -29.95 2.13
C LEU A 373 -4.13 -29.25 1.20
N LEU A 374 -4.24 -29.38 -0.13
CA LEU A 374 -3.27 -28.75 -1.04
C LEU A 374 -3.66 -27.33 -1.46
N ALA A 375 -4.93 -27.11 -1.85
CA ALA A 375 -5.35 -25.78 -2.33
C ALA A 375 -5.72 -24.82 -1.18
N GLN A 376 -6.39 -25.31 -0.13
CA GLN A 376 -6.82 -24.48 1.00
C GLN A 376 -5.87 -24.52 2.22
N ASP A 377 -4.89 -25.43 2.22
CA ASP A 377 -3.90 -25.62 3.30
C ASP A 377 -4.53 -25.71 4.71
N SER A 378 -5.67 -26.41 4.83
CA SER A 378 -6.45 -26.46 6.07
C SER A 378 -6.88 -27.88 6.44
N ILE A 379 -6.18 -28.46 7.41
CA ILE A 379 -6.51 -29.77 8.00
C ILE A 379 -7.90 -29.78 8.65
N PRO A 380 -8.32 -28.75 9.42
CA PRO A 380 -9.66 -28.72 9.97
C PRO A 380 -10.75 -28.71 8.90
N ALA A 381 -10.55 -27.99 7.79
CA ALA A 381 -11.50 -27.99 6.67
C ALA A 381 -11.60 -29.38 6.02
N PHE A 382 -10.45 -30.02 5.79
CA PHE A 382 -10.37 -31.37 5.25
C PHE A 382 -11.09 -32.40 6.13
N LEU A 383 -10.78 -32.44 7.43
CA LEU A 383 -11.38 -33.40 8.36
C LEU A 383 -12.90 -33.18 8.49
N SER A 384 -13.35 -31.93 8.47
CA SER A 384 -14.79 -31.61 8.54
C SER A 384 -15.53 -32.07 7.27
N ALA A 385 -14.98 -31.78 6.09
CA ALA A 385 -15.56 -32.22 4.82
C ALA A 385 -15.60 -33.76 4.72
N LEU A 386 -14.51 -34.42 5.15
CA LEU A 386 -14.42 -35.87 5.19
C LEU A 386 -15.43 -36.49 6.17
N THR A 387 -15.65 -35.87 7.34
CA THR A 387 -16.67 -36.35 8.29
C THR A 387 -18.07 -36.28 7.68
N LEU A 388 -18.40 -35.20 6.97
CA LEU A 388 -19.68 -35.05 6.29
C LEU A 388 -19.86 -36.06 5.15
N ASP A 389 -18.80 -36.32 4.37
CA ASP A 389 -18.82 -37.31 3.29
C ASP A 389 -19.01 -38.73 3.84
N LEU A 390 -18.21 -39.13 4.84
CA LEU A 390 -18.35 -40.44 5.49
C LEU A 390 -19.71 -40.63 6.16
N PHE A 391 -20.21 -39.59 6.85
CA PHE A 391 -21.54 -39.62 7.43
C PHE A 391 -22.63 -39.77 6.34
N SER A 392 -22.53 -39.02 5.25
CA SER A 392 -23.44 -39.14 4.10
C SER A 392 -23.47 -40.58 3.58
N ARG A 393 -22.30 -41.16 3.28
CA ARG A 393 -22.18 -42.55 2.80
C ARG A 393 -22.78 -43.58 3.75
N GLN A 394 -22.68 -43.36 5.05
CA GLN A 394 -23.27 -44.24 6.05
C GLN A 394 -24.79 -44.07 6.23
N THR A 395 -25.33 -42.93 5.80
CA THR A 395 -26.78 -42.61 5.84
C THR A 395 -27.50 -42.85 4.51
N VAL A 396 -26.77 -43.09 3.42
CA VAL A 396 -27.33 -43.54 2.14
C VAL A 396 -27.69 -45.02 2.29
N ALA A 397 -28.90 -45.27 2.78
CA ALA A 397 -29.58 -46.56 2.75
C ALA A 397 -30.36 -46.74 1.44
#